data_AF-A0A3D3IWI2-F1
#
_entry.id   AF-A0A3D3IWI2-F1
#
_cell.length_a   1.000
_cell.length_b   1.000
_cell.length_c   1.000
_cell.angle_alpha   90.00
_cell.angle_beta   90.00
_cell.angle_gamma   90.00
#
_symmetry.space_group_name_H-M   'P 1'
#
loop_
_entity.id
_entity.type
_entity.pdbx_description
1 polymer ?
#
loop_
_entity_poly.entity_id
_entity_poly.type
_entity_poly.pdbx_seq_one_letter_code
_entity_poly.pdbx_strand_id
1 'polypeptide(L)'
;MSKKPAKKSKTAASAKTTAPQTALQAPAEPLARNAIEKSTLYLVPTPIGNLGDITQRAIDVLKNVALIAAEDTRNTGNLLKHLDIRTPMTACHDHNEQDVAK
;
A
#
# COMPACT_ATOMS: atom_id res chain seq x y z
N MET A 1 -8.37 -64.56 10.37
CA MET A 1 -8.01 -63.38 11.20
C MET A 1 -7.51 -62.35 10.20
N SER A 2 -8.25 -61.35 9.73
CA SER A 2 -9.03 -60.33 10.43
C SER A 2 -10.37 -60.03 9.75
N LYS A 3 -11.22 -59.34 10.50
CA LYS A 3 -12.66 -59.16 10.34
C LYS A 3 -13.03 -58.26 9.13
N LYS A 4 -14.18 -58.62 8.50
CA LYS A 4 -15.25 -57.84 7.82
C LYS A 4 -15.42 -56.36 8.30
N PRO A 5 -16.29 -55.49 7.70
CA PRO A 5 -17.15 -55.62 6.49
C PRO A 5 -17.39 -54.34 5.61
N ALA A 6 -17.99 -54.58 4.44
CA ALA A 6 -19.16 -53.95 3.76
C ALA A 6 -19.38 -52.42 3.57
N LYS A 7 -19.63 -52.10 2.29
CA LYS A 7 -20.73 -51.32 1.68
C LYS A 7 -21.12 -49.95 2.26
N LYS A 8 -21.16 -48.95 1.37
CA LYS A 8 -22.36 -48.18 0.94
C LYS A 8 -21.91 -46.95 0.11
N SER A 9 -22.19 -46.92 -1.19
CA SER A 9 -23.38 -46.29 -1.81
C SER A 9 -23.34 -44.76 -1.82
N LYS A 10 -23.40 -44.17 -3.02
CA LYS A 10 -24.18 -42.99 -3.45
C LYS A 10 -23.45 -42.39 -4.66
N THR A 11 -23.85 -42.69 -5.89
CA THR A 11 -25.00 -42.13 -6.63
C THR A 11 -24.92 -40.60 -6.77
N ALA A 12 -25.03 -40.22 -8.04
CA ALA A 12 -25.05 -38.89 -8.64
C ALA A 12 -25.86 -37.81 -7.89
N ALA A 13 -25.40 -36.56 -8.04
CA ALA A 13 -26.21 -35.35 -8.14
C ALA A 13 -25.30 -34.24 -8.70
N SER A 14 -25.30 -33.99 -10.01
CA SER A 14 -26.03 -32.86 -10.61
C SER A 14 -26.74 -31.97 -9.59
N ALA A 15 -26.24 -30.75 -9.38
CA ALA A 15 -27.07 -29.60 -9.08
C ALA A 15 -26.23 -28.31 -9.15
N LYS A 16 -26.66 -27.45 -10.09
CA LYS A 16 -26.96 -26.04 -9.86
C LYS A 16 -25.83 -25.11 -9.38
N THR A 17 -25.69 -24.03 -10.16
CA THR A 17 -25.87 -22.63 -9.69
C THR A 17 -24.92 -22.26 -8.54
N THR A 18 -24.12 -21.21 -8.63
CA THR A 18 -24.62 -19.83 -8.55
C THR A 18 -23.35 -18.98 -8.58
N ALA A 19 -23.33 -17.89 -9.35
CA ALA A 19 -22.39 -16.81 -9.09
C ALA A 19 -22.47 -16.41 -7.61
N PRO A 20 -21.36 -16.13 -6.90
CA PRO A 20 -21.49 -15.39 -5.67
C PRO A 20 -21.79 -13.93 -6.04
N GLN A 21 -23.08 -13.62 -6.17
CA GLN A 21 -23.57 -12.35 -5.68
C GLN A 21 -23.66 -12.46 -4.15
N THR A 22 -23.51 -11.33 -3.46
CA THR A 22 -23.45 -11.13 -1.99
C THR A 22 -22.00 -10.95 -1.53
N ALA A 23 -21.54 -9.81 -1.01
CA ALA A 23 -22.27 -8.81 -0.23
C ALA A 23 -21.70 -7.41 -0.44
N LEU A 24 -22.60 -6.42 -0.35
CA LEU A 24 -22.31 -5.15 0.30
C LEU A 24 -21.47 -5.41 1.56
N GLN A 25 -20.24 -4.94 1.60
CA GLN A 25 -19.59 -4.59 2.85
C GLN A 25 -18.62 -3.45 2.57
N ALA A 26 -19.16 -2.24 2.53
CA ALA A 26 -18.44 -1.14 3.14
C ALA A 26 -18.69 -1.24 4.65
N PRO A 27 -17.73 -1.70 5.47
CA PRO A 27 -17.43 -0.95 6.66
C PRO A 27 -16.44 0.13 6.19
N ALA A 28 -16.94 1.29 5.78
CA ALA A 28 -16.07 2.46 5.87
C ALA A 28 -15.92 2.71 7.38
N GLU A 29 -15.06 1.90 8.01
CA GLU A 29 -14.47 2.19 9.31
C GLU A 29 -14.08 3.67 9.25
N PRO A 30 -14.40 4.47 10.27
CA PRO A 30 -14.02 5.87 10.28
C PRO A 30 -12.49 5.89 10.23
N LEU A 31 -11.96 6.05 9.00
CA LEU A 31 -10.54 6.07 8.70
C LEU A 31 -9.94 7.03 9.71
N ALA A 32 -9.10 6.52 10.60
CA ALA A 32 -8.37 7.36 11.52
C ALA A 32 -7.66 8.39 10.64
N ARG A 33 -8.15 9.64 10.62
CA ARG A 33 -7.84 10.62 9.55
C ARG A 33 -6.33 10.95 9.44
N ASN A 34 -5.55 10.43 10.37
CA ASN A 34 -4.13 10.66 10.55
C ASN A 34 -3.27 9.38 10.42
N ALA A 35 -3.84 8.22 10.10
CA ALA A 35 -3.07 7.00 9.86
C ALA A 35 -2.38 7.01 8.48
N ILE A 36 -1.22 6.35 8.40
CA ILE A 36 -0.55 6.06 7.14
C ILE A 36 -1.14 4.76 6.58
N GLU A 37 -1.87 4.87 5.49
CA GLU A 37 -2.61 3.80 4.84
C GLU A 37 -1.73 3.08 3.81
N LYS A 38 -1.94 1.77 3.67
CA LYS A 38 -1.24 0.98 2.65
C LYS A 38 -1.72 1.37 1.25
N SER A 39 -0.85 1.16 0.25
CA SER A 39 -1.15 1.39 -1.18
C SER A 39 -1.69 2.79 -1.49
N THR A 40 -1.26 3.80 -0.72
CA THR A 40 -1.72 5.18 -0.82
C THR A 40 -0.61 6.08 -1.33
N LEU A 41 -0.93 6.96 -2.28
CA LEU A 41 -0.04 8.00 -2.74
C LEU A 41 -0.20 9.25 -1.87
N TYR A 42 0.89 9.69 -1.26
CA TYR A 42 0.92 10.93 -0.49
C TYR A 42 1.62 12.03 -1.26
N LEU A 43 0.93 13.15 -1.46
CA LEU A 43 1.53 14.38 -1.95
C LEU A 43 2.01 15.20 -0.76
N VAL A 44 3.32 15.35 -0.64
CA VAL A 44 3.96 16.03 0.49
C VAL A 44 4.65 17.30 -0.01
N PRO A 45 4.20 18.50 0.38
CA PRO A 45 4.90 19.72 0.03
C PRO A 45 6.23 19.82 0.78
N THR A 46 7.29 20.25 0.09
CA THR A 46 8.60 20.53 0.68
C THR A 46 8.75 22.02 0.96
N PRO A 47 9.45 22.41 2.05
CA PRO A 47 9.74 23.82 2.31
C PRO A 47 10.51 24.48 1.16
N ILE A 48 10.23 25.77 0.93
CA ILE A 48 10.86 26.56 -0.15
C ILE A 48 12.10 27.34 0.31
N GLY A 49 12.58 27.09 1.54
CA GLY A 49 13.79 27.73 2.05
C GLY A 49 14.00 27.60 3.56
N ASN A 50 12.92 27.50 4.36
CA ASN A 50 13.01 27.36 5.81
C ASN A 50 12.59 25.95 6.26
N LEU A 51 13.50 25.19 6.87
CA LEU A 51 13.20 23.84 7.36
C LEU A 51 12.05 23.80 8.38
N GLY A 52 11.81 24.90 9.11
CA GLY A 52 10.71 25.00 10.07
C GLY A 52 9.30 25.00 9.47
N ASP A 53 9.18 25.19 8.15
CA ASP A 53 7.87 25.23 7.48
C ASP A 53 7.32 23.82 7.20
N ILE A 54 8.12 22.76 7.41
CA ILE A 54 7.65 21.39 7.24
C ILE A 54 6.72 21.00 8.38
N THR A 55 5.59 20.37 8.05
CA THR A 55 4.63 19.91 9.06
C THR A 55 5.07 18.60 9.70
N GLN A 56 4.65 18.37 10.95
CA GLN A 56 4.88 17.08 11.61
C GLN A 56 4.31 15.90 10.80
N ARG A 57 3.12 16.08 10.21
CA ARG A 57 2.50 15.06 9.35
C ARG A 57 3.37 14.73 8.12
N ALA A 58 3.98 15.73 7.50
CA ALA A 58 4.88 15.49 6.36
C ALA A 58 6.10 14.66 6.77
N ILE A 59 6.70 14.97 7.92
CA ILE A 59 7.80 14.18 8.49
C ILE A 59 7.35 12.74 8.75
N ASP A 60 6.19 12.56 9.38
CA ASP A 60 5.65 11.24 9.71
C ASP A 60 5.37 10.42 8.45
N VAL A 61 4.78 11.03 7.41
CA VAL A 61 4.55 10.38 6.12
C VAL A 61 5.89 9.96 5.50
N LEU A 62 6.84 10.89 5.34
CA LEU A 62 8.12 10.62 4.68
C LEU A 62 8.94 9.53 5.41
N LYS A 63 8.80 9.41 6.74
CA LYS A 63 9.45 8.36 7.55
C LYS A 63 8.82 6.97 7.40
N ASN A 64 7.52 6.89 7.08
CA ASN A 64 6.76 5.64 7.15
C ASN A 64 6.34 5.08 5.78
N VAL A 65 6.49 5.83 4.69
CA VAL A 65 6.26 5.31 3.34
C VAL A 65 7.37 4.35 2.91
N ALA A 66 7.06 3.43 1.99
CA ALA A 66 8.02 2.47 1.47
C ALA A 66 9.04 3.10 0.51
N LEU A 67 8.65 4.17 -0.19
CA LEU A 67 9.45 4.84 -1.22
C LEU A 67 9.06 6.32 -1.30
N ILE A 68 10.05 7.17 -1.50
CA ILE A 68 9.86 8.59 -1.84
C ILE A 68 10.22 8.77 -3.32
N ALA A 69 9.27 9.26 -4.11
CA ALA A 69 9.55 9.74 -5.46
C ALA A 69 9.75 11.25 -5.40
N ALA A 70 10.89 11.74 -5.90
CA ALA A 70 11.22 13.17 -5.88
C ALA A 70 11.65 13.63 -7.27
N GLU A 71 11.15 14.79 -7.71
CA GLU A 71 11.65 15.45 -8.91
C GLU A 71 13.12 15.83 -8.70
N ASP A 72 13.42 16.80 -7.83
CA ASP A 72 14.81 17.14 -7.50
C ASP A 72 15.35 16.27 -6.35
N THR A 73 15.98 15.14 -6.72
CA THR A 73 16.61 14.23 -5.75
C THR A 73 17.77 14.85 -4.96
N ARG A 74 18.41 15.93 -5.43
CA ARG A 74 19.51 16.56 -4.68
C ARG A 74 18.94 17.39 -3.52
N ASN A 75 17.94 18.22 -3.82
CA ASN A 75 17.28 19.06 -2.83
C ASN A 75 16.52 18.21 -1.82
N THR A 76 15.74 17.25 -2.29
CA THR A 76 15.03 16.31 -1.40
C THR A 76 16.03 15.49 -0.58
N GLY A 77 17.14 15.04 -1.16
CA GLY A 77 18.19 14.33 -0.42
C GLY A 77 18.78 15.14 0.75
N ASN A 78 18.99 16.45 0.58
CA ASN A 78 19.44 17.33 1.67
C ASN A 78 18.37 17.50 2.75
N LEU A 79 17.11 17.70 2.36
CA LEU A 79 15.99 17.78 3.30
C LEU A 79 15.88 16.51 4.16
N LEU A 80 15.93 15.33 3.53
CA LEU A 80 15.84 14.05 4.25
C LEU A 80 17.02 13.85 5.21
N LYS A 81 18.23 14.27 4.84
CA LYS A 81 19.40 14.25 5.73
C LYS A 81 19.22 15.14 6.96
N HIS A 82 18.73 16.37 6.78
CA HIS A 82 18.46 17.28 7.90
C HIS A 82 17.42 16.73 8.88
N LEU A 83 16.48 15.92 8.39
CA LEU A 83 15.40 15.31 9.18
C LEU A 83 15.71 13.89 9.68
N ASP A 84 16.93 13.37 9.41
CA ASP A 84 17.35 11.97 9.64
C ASP A 84 16.33 10.94 9.11
N ILE A 85 15.84 11.17 7.89
CA ILE A 85 14.93 10.26 7.18
C ILE A 85 15.74 9.38 6.24
N ARG A 86 15.59 8.05 6.39
CA ARG A 86 16.35 7.04 5.65
C ARG A 86 15.52 6.26 4.62
N THR A 87 14.29 6.68 4.40
CA THR A 87 13.40 6.07 3.43
C THR A 87 14.03 6.08 2.04
N PRO A 88 14.00 4.96 1.28
CA PRO A 88 14.52 4.92 -0.07
C PRO A 88 13.91 6.01 -0.95
N MET A 89 14.72 6.61 -1.81
CA MET A 89 14.29 7.68 -2.72
C MET A 89 14.61 7.32 -4.16
N THR A 90 13.68 7.59 -5.07
CA THR A 90 13.87 7.47 -6.52
C THR A 90 13.57 8.80 -7.21
N ALA A 91 14.16 9.01 -8.38
CA ALA A 91 13.86 10.18 -9.20
C ALA A 91 12.51 10.02 -9.91
N CYS A 92 11.69 11.06 -9.84
CA CYS A 92 10.47 11.23 -10.62
C CYS A 92 10.81 12.13 -11.81
N HIS A 93 11.30 11.53 -12.89
CA HIS A 93 11.58 12.22 -14.15
C HIS A 93 10.98 11.44 -15.31
N ASP A 94 10.56 12.16 -16.36
CA ASP A 94 9.78 11.70 -17.53
C ASP A 94 10.42 10.59 -18.40
N HIS A 95 11.59 10.05 -18.02
CA HIS A 95 12.24 8.94 -18.72
C HIS A 95 11.95 7.55 -18.11
N ASN A 96 10.87 7.39 -17.33
CA ASN A 96 10.56 6.09 -16.70
C ASN A 96 9.09 5.66 -16.78
N GLU A 97 8.28 6.28 -17.64
CA GLU A 97 6.85 5.91 -17.77
C GLU A 97 6.62 4.43 -18.16
N GLN A 98 7.64 3.72 -18.66
CA GLN A 98 7.52 2.32 -19.09
C GLN A 98 8.19 1.28 -18.17
N ASP A 99 9.08 1.67 -17.25
CA ASP A 99 9.92 0.70 -16.51
C ASP A 99 9.61 0.54 -15.02
N VAL A 100 8.84 1.43 -14.39
CA VAL A 100 8.46 1.31 -12.96
C VAL A 100 7.17 0.50 -12.74
N ALA A 101 6.43 0.19 -13.81
CA ALA A 101 5.14 -0.50 -13.77
C ALA A 101 5.23 -2.04 -13.97
N LYS A 102 6.31 -2.69 -13.52
CA LYS A 102 6.45 -4.15 -13.56
C LYS A 102 6.50 -4.77 -12.17
#